data_AF-A0A949HF77-F1
#
_entry.id   AF-A0A949HF77-F1
#
_cell.length_a   1.000
_cell.length_b   1.000
_cell.length_c   1.000
_cell.angle_alpha   90.00
_cell.angle_beta   90.00
_cell.angle_gamma   90.00
#
_symmetry.space_group_name_H-M   'P 1'
#
loop_
_entity.id
_entity.type
_entity.pdbx_description
1 polymer ?
#
loop_
_entity_poly.entity_id
_entity_poly.type
_entity_poly.pdbx_seq_one_letter_code
_entity_poly.pdbx_strand_id
1 'polypeptide(L)' 'TYAGLPDDPLFISARGSRDFARDPDQLRIPHDLGDGLFIETNLSAEGIVKRIGRLLDAFGISRDQLTIYLRKDRAAGDA' A
#
# COMPACT_ATOMS: atom_id res chain seq x y z
N THR A 1 4.02 -9.39 11.69
CA THR A 1 3.58 -10.18 10.53
C THR A 1 2.49 -9.43 9.78
N TYR A 2 2.51 -9.45 8.45
CA TYR A 2 1.56 -8.72 7.59
C TYR A 2 0.29 -9.52 7.23
N ALA A 3 0.20 -10.80 7.61
CA ALA A 3 -0.95 -11.67 7.32
C ALA A 3 -2.29 -11.24 7.99
N GLY A 4 -2.22 -10.36 8.99
CA GLY A 4 -3.41 -9.83 9.70
C GLY A 4 -4.02 -8.58 9.06
N LEU A 5 -3.35 -7.95 8.08
CA LEU A 5 -3.82 -6.70 7.46
C LEU A 5 -5.24 -6.78 6.86
N PRO A 6 -5.72 -7.89 6.27
CA PRO A 6 -7.08 -7.97 5.73
C PRO A 6 -8.21 -7.85 6.76
N ASP A 7 -7.93 -8.10 8.04
CA ASP A 7 -8.93 -8.11 9.12
C ASP A 7 -8.85 -6.86 9.99
N ASP A 8 -7.82 -6.03 9.80
CA ASP A 8 -7.64 -4.80 10.55
C ASP A 8 -8.54 -3.67 10.00
N PRO A 9 -9.45 -3.11 10.82
CA PRO A 9 -10.36 -2.04 10.40
C PRO A 9 -9.66 -0.80 9.82
N LEU A 10 -8.38 -0.55 10.14
CA LEU A 10 -7.59 0.54 9.55
C LEU A 10 -7.47 0.45 8.03
N PHE A 11 -7.62 -0.75 7.47
CA PHE A 11 -7.49 -1.06 6.05
C PHE A 11 -8.83 -1.29 5.36
N ILE A 12 -9.94 -0.94 6.05
CA ILE A 12 -11.30 -1.01 5.51
C ILE A 12 -11.89 0.40 5.54
N SER A 13 -12.26 0.92 4.38
CA SER A 13 -12.89 2.23 4.28
C SER A 13 -14.28 2.22 4.91
N ALA A 14 -14.79 3.39 5.31
CA ALA A 14 -16.16 3.52 5.81
C ALA A 14 -17.23 3.03 4.80
N ARG A 15 -16.88 2.94 3.51
CA ARG A 15 -17.75 2.43 2.43
C ARG A 15 -17.54 0.94 2.15
N GLY A 16 -16.73 0.25 2.95
CA GLY A 16 -16.44 -1.18 2.81
C GLY A 16 -15.33 -1.53 1.82
N SER A 17 -14.67 -0.55 1.20
CA SER A 17 -13.54 -0.82 0.31
C SER A 17 -12.33 -1.30 1.11
N ARG A 18 -11.70 -2.39 0.68
CA ARG A 18 -10.56 -3.00 1.35
C ARG A 18 -9.24 -2.60 0.68
N ASP A 19 -8.21 -2.38 1.48
CA ASP A 19 -6.84 -2.22 0.96
C ASP A 19 -6.13 -3.57 0.76
N PHE A 20 -6.45 -4.55 1.63
CA PHE A 20 -5.91 -5.91 1.62
C PHE A 20 -7.04 -6.93 1.66
N ALA A 21 -6.88 -8.04 0.95
CA ALA A 21 -7.83 -9.14 0.95
C ALA A 21 -7.13 -10.49 0.79
N ARG A 22 -7.81 -11.56 1.21
CA ARG A 22 -7.40 -12.95 0.91
C ARG A 22 -8.03 -13.50 -0.37
N ASP A 23 -9.05 -12.79 -0.85
CA ASP A 23 -9.78 -13.09 -2.07
C ASP A 23 -9.60 -11.89 -3.02
N PRO A 24 -9.00 -12.07 -4.20
CA PRO A 24 -8.74 -10.98 -5.14
C PRO A 24 -10.03 -10.30 -5.65
N ASP A 25 -11.16 -11.00 -5.65
CA ASP A 25 -12.46 -10.47 -6.11
C ASP A 25 -13.02 -9.38 -5.18
N GLN A 26 -12.43 -9.22 -3.99
CA GLN A 26 -12.78 -8.15 -3.06
C GLN A 26 -12.07 -6.82 -3.37
N LEU A 27 -11.20 -6.79 -4.39
CA LEU A 27 -10.39 -5.62 -4.77
C LEU A 27 -10.67 -5.23 -6.23
N ARG A 28 -10.44 -3.96 -6.61
CA ARG A 28 -10.69 -3.50 -7.98
C ARG A 28 -9.56 -3.87 -8.93
N ILE A 29 -8.31 -3.65 -8.51
CA ILE A 29 -7.11 -4.09 -9.23
C ILE A 29 -6.19 -4.80 -8.22
N PRO A 30 -6.39 -6.12 -8.02
CA PRO A 30 -5.59 -6.88 -7.08
C PRO A 30 -4.15 -7.04 -7.59
N HIS A 31 -3.20 -6.93 -6.67
CA HIS A 31 -1.82 -7.36 -6.87
C HIS A 31 -1.45 -8.40 -5.82
N ASP A 32 -0.88 -9.51 -6.25
CA ASP A 32 -0.49 -10.62 -5.39
C ASP A 32 0.79 -10.26 -4.62
N LEU A 33 0.74 -10.38 -3.29
CA LEU A 33 1.88 -10.21 -2.40
C LEU A 33 2.52 -11.54 -1.98
N GLY A 34 1.97 -12.68 -2.42
CA GLY A 34 2.30 -14.02 -1.97
C GLY A 34 1.44 -14.45 -0.77
N ASP A 35 1.54 -15.74 -0.42
CA ASP A 35 0.88 -16.34 0.75
C ASP A 35 -0.65 -16.13 0.83
N GLY A 36 -1.30 -16.02 -0.33
CA GLY A 36 -2.74 -15.81 -0.43
C GLY A 36 -3.18 -14.40 0.03
N LEU A 37 -2.28 -13.42 -0.02
CA LEU A 37 -2.55 -12.03 0.30
C LEU A 37 -2.50 -11.16 -0.95
N PHE A 38 -3.53 -10.34 -1.12
CA PHE A 38 -3.65 -9.38 -2.22
C PHE A 38 -3.74 -7.96 -1.70
N ILE A 39 -3.22 -7.00 -2.46
CA ILE A 39 -3.31 -5.57 -2.21
C ILE A 39 -4.01 -4.84 -3.37
N GLU A 40 -4.84 -3.85 -3.07
CA GLU A 40 -5.45 -2.98 -4.07
C GLU A 40 -4.40 -2.05 -4.69
N THR A 41 -4.31 -1.96 -6.02
CA THR A 41 -3.36 -1.05 -6.68
C THR A 41 -4.04 0.11 -7.41
N ASN A 42 -5.38 0.12 -7.47
CA ASN A 42 -6.16 1.21 -8.04
C ASN A 42 -6.25 2.44 -7.11
N LEU A 43 -5.13 3.13 -6.95
CA LEU A 43 -4.98 4.33 -6.12
C LEU A 43 -4.38 5.50 -6.89
N SER A 44 -4.81 6.72 -6.52
CA SER A 44 -4.08 7.93 -6.86
C SER A 44 -2.79 8.06 -6.03
N ALA A 45 -1.89 8.96 -6.42
CA ALA A 45 -0.69 9.27 -5.63
C ALA A 45 -1.01 9.63 -4.17
N GLU A 46 -2.03 10.46 -3.96
CA GLU A 46 -2.53 10.81 -2.61
C GLU A 46 -3.01 9.56 -1.84
N GLY A 47 -3.72 8.65 -2.52
CA GLY A 47 -4.15 7.38 -1.93
C GLY A 47 -2.98 6.52 -1.49
N ILE A 48 -1.92 6.46 -2.31
CA ILE A 48 -0.69 5.73 -2.00
C ILE A 48 -0.03 6.32 -0.75
N VAL A 49 0.19 7.64 -0.69
CA VAL A 49 0.81 8.30 0.47
C VAL A 49 0.01 8.06 1.76
N LYS A 50 -1.33 8.19 1.71
CA LYS A 50 -2.20 7.89 2.87
C LYS A 50 -2.09 6.45 3.32
N ARG A 51 -2.01 5.49 2.39
CA ARG A 51 -1.86 4.08 2.74
C ARG A 51 -0.49 3.80 3.35
N ILE A 52 0.58 4.38 2.81
CA ILE A 52 1.92 4.28 3.42
C ILE A 52 1.88 4.79 4.86
N GLY A 53 1.27 5.95 5.11
CA GLY A 53 1.09 6.47 6.47
C GLY A 53 0.38 5.49 7.40
N ARG A 54 -0.74 4.90 6.97
CA ARG A 54 -1.48 3.89 7.76
C ARG A 54 -0.67 2.62 8.01
N LEU A 55 0.14 2.19 7.05
CA LEU A 55 1.06 1.06 7.25
C LEU A 55 2.11 1.40 8.30
N LEU A 56 2.75 2.57 8.24
CA LEU A 56 3.71 3.01 9.26
C LEU A 56 3.06 3.02 10.65
N ASP A 57 1.88 3.62 10.76
CA ASP A 57 1.12 3.69 12.01
C ASP A 57 0.78 2.28 12.54
N ALA A 58 0.30 1.36 11.68
CA ALA A 58 -0.05 -0.02 12.04
C ALA A 58 1.17 -0.87 12.48
N PHE A 59 2.35 -0.60 11.92
CA PHE A 59 3.60 -1.28 12.31
C PHE A 59 4.38 -0.55 13.40
N GLY A 60 3.84 0.54 13.97
CA GLY A 60 4.50 1.31 15.02
C GLY A 60 5.78 2.01 14.57
N ILE A 61 5.90 2.30 13.28
CA ILE A 61 7.05 2.99 12.68
C ILE A 61 6.74 4.48 12.65
N SER A 62 7.62 5.28 13.24
CA SER A 62 7.46 6.73 13.22
C SER A 62 7.70 7.28 11.80
N ARG A 63 6.91 8.29 11.41
CA ARG A 63 6.91 8.80 10.03
C ARG A 63 8.23 9.45 9.61
N ASP A 64 8.98 10.00 10.57
CA ASP A 64 10.32 10.54 10.37
C ASP A 64 11.38 9.46 10.09
N GLN A 65 11.06 8.18 10.34
CA GLN A 65 11.93 7.05 9.97
C GLN A 65 11.81 6.67 8.49
N LEU A 66 10.79 7.18 7.77
CA LEU A 66 10.63 6.97 6.34
C LEU A 66 10.99 8.24 5.56
N THR A 67 12.06 8.15 4.77
CA THR A 67 12.41 9.20 3.80
C THR A 67 12.22 8.68 2.38
N ILE A 68 11.36 9.34 1.62
CA ILE A 68 11.14 9.05 0.20
C ILE A 68 11.99 10.01 -0.62
N TYR A 69 12.91 9.46 -1.41
CA TYR A 69 13.71 10.24 -2.34
C TYR A 69 13.11 10.16 -3.74
N LEU A 70 12.91 11.31 -4.38
CA LEU A 70 12.63 11.34 -5.81
C LEU A 70 13.91 10.95 -6.55
N ARG A 71 13.89 9.79 -7.20
CA ARG A 71 14.95 9.42 -8.13
C ARG A 71 14.86 10.35 -9.35
N LYS A 72 15.75 11.34 -9.40
CA LYS A 72 16.07 12.03 -10.66
C LYS A 72 16.93 11.06 -11.46
N ASP A 73 16.38 10.45 -12.50
CA ASP A 73 17.21 9.66 -13.40
C ASP A 73 18.36 10.53 -13.92
N ARG A 74 19.60 10.03 -13.80
CA ARG A 74 20.71 10.51 -14.63
C ARG A 74 20.26 10.26 -16.06
N ALA A 75 20.16 11.32 -16.87
CA ALA A 75 20.08 11.17 -18.31
C ALA A 75 21.24 10.26 -18.74
N ALA A 76 20.93 9.02 -19.10
CA ALA A 76 21.82 8.16 -19.84
C ALA A 76 21.54 8.45 -21.31
N GLY A 77 22.39 9.29 -21.91
CA GLY A 77 22.35 9.57 -23.35
C GLY A 77 22.67 11.01 -23.68
N ASP A 78 23.94 11.40 -23.56
CA ASP A 78 24.52 12.26 -24.59
C ASP A 78 24.46 11.48 -25.91
N ALA A 79 23.67 11.96 -26.87
CA ALA A 79 23.79 11.66 -28.30
C ALA A 79 23.12 12.78 -29.10
#